data_AF-A0A3Q9HRX8-F1
#
_entry.id   AF-A0A3Q9HRX8-F1
#
_cell.length_a   1.000
_cell.length_b   1.000
_cell.length_c   1.000
_cell.angle_alpha   90.00
_cell.angle_beta   90.00
_cell.angle_gamma   90.00
#
_symmetry.space_group_name_H-M   'P 1'
#
loop_
_entity.id
_entity.type
_entity.pdbx_description
1 polymer ?
#
loop_
_entity_poly.entity_id
_entity_poly.type
_entity_poly.pdbx_seq_one_letter_code
_entity_poly.pdbx_strand_id
1 'polypeptide(L)' 'MHKVRNTITKVRKKHVNEITEDLKTIYTAPDMEYVRKALEEFCNKWGQIYPKITQSWWNEQNELLTLTFQRAL' A
#
# COMPACT_ATOMS: atom_id res chain seq x y z
N MET A 1 -3.22 0.67 -10.17
CA MET A 1 -2.16 1.54 -10.75
C MET A 1 -2.27 3.02 -10.36
N HIS A 2 -3.46 3.65 -10.39
CA HIS A 2 -3.59 5.09 -10.07
C HIS A 2 -3.21 5.46 -8.62
N LYS A 3 -3.57 4.64 -7.63
CA LYS A 3 -3.26 4.87 -6.20
C LYS A 3 -1.74 4.90 -5.91
N VAL A 4 -1.00 3.93 -6.46
CA VAL A 4 0.48 3.87 -6.35
C VAL A 4 1.12 5.10 -6.97
N ARG A 5 0.74 5.45 -8.21
CA ARG A 5 1.24 6.66 -8.89
C ARG A 5 0.96 7.93 -8.08
N ASN A 6 -0.25 8.08 -7.54
CA ASN A 6 -0.64 9.24 -6.73
C ASN A 6 0.08 9.29 -5.37
N THR A 7 0.54 8.14 -4.87
CA THR A 7 1.39 8.06 -3.66
C THR A 7 2.80 8.54 -3.97
N ILE A 8 3.39 8.06 -5.08
CA ILE A 8 4.75 8.40 -5.49
C ILE A 8 4.93 9.91 -5.74
N THR A 9 3.92 10.60 -6.28
CA THR A 9 3.99 12.05 -6.51
C THR A 9 4.02 12.88 -5.22
N LYS A 10 3.65 12.29 -4.06
CA LYS A 10 3.53 12.98 -2.77
C LYS A 10 4.69 12.69 -1.80
N VAL A 11 5.66 11.87 -2.20
CA VAL A 11 6.77 11.46 -1.34
C VAL A 11 8.08 12.09 -1.79
N ARG A 12 9.08 12.11 -0.88
CA ARG A 12 10.41 12.63 -1.19
C ARG A 12 11.09 11.68 -2.17
N LYS A 13 11.82 12.21 -3.15
CA LYS A 13 12.52 11.42 -4.18
C LYS A 13 13.35 10.26 -3.60
N LYS A 14 14.03 10.48 -2.48
CA LYS A 14 14.86 9.46 -1.81
C LYS A 14 14.06 8.26 -1.25
N HIS A 15 12.76 8.40 -1.02
CA HIS A 15 11.89 7.32 -0.51
C HIS A 15 11.08 6.64 -1.63
N VAL A 16 11.09 7.17 -2.86
CA VAL A 16 10.23 6.68 -3.96
C VAL A 16 10.47 5.20 -4.23
N ASN A 17 11.73 4.77 -4.34
CA ASN A 17 12.06 3.39 -4.67
C ASN A 17 11.55 2.44 -3.57
N GLU A 18 11.86 2.75 -2.31
CA GLU A 18 11.49 1.92 -1.17
C GLU A 18 9.97 1.85 -0.97
N ILE A 19 9.27 2.98 -1.03
CA ILE A 19 7.80 3.02 -0.97
C ILE A 19 7.19 2.24 -2.13
N THR A 20 7.78 2.28 -3.31
CA THR A 20 7.25 1.54 -4.46
C THR A 20 7.37 0.03 -4.24
N GLU A 21 8.49 -0.45 -3.69
CA GLU A 21 8.66 -1.86 -3.35
C GLU A 21 7.70 -2.29 -2.24
N ASP A 22 7.58 -1.52 -1.16
CA ASP A 22 6.63 -1.81 -0.07
C ASP A 22 5.17 -1.82 -0.56
N LEU A 23 4.82 -0.95 -1.52
CA LEU A 23 3.48 -0.97 -2.10
C LEU A 23 3.27 -2.16 -3.04
N LYS A 24 4.30 -2.63 -3.74
CA LYS A 24 4.19 -3.83 -4.60
C LYS A 24 3.85 -5.05 -3.76
N THR A 25 4.46 -5.25 -2.60
CA THR A 25 4.19 -6.42 -1.75
C THR A 25 2.72 -6.53 -1.35
N ILE A 26 2.04 -5.39 -1.15
CA ILE A 26 0.59 -5.34 -0.87
C ILE A 26 -0.23 -5.89 -2.07
N TYR A 27 0.13 -5.56 -3.31
CA TYR A 27 -0.62 -6.00 -4.49
C TYR A 27 -0.23 -7.38 -5.02
N THR A 28 0.97 -7.85 -4.68
CA THR A 28 1.47 -9.18 -5.11
C THR A 28 1.33 -10.24 -4.03
N ALA A 29 0.72 -9.90 -2.89
CA ALA A 29 0.49 -10.83 -1.80
C ALA A 29 -0.44 -11.99 -2.23
N PRO A 30 -0.17 -13.23 -1.76
CA PRO A 30 -0.85 -14.44 -2.24
C PRO A 30 -2.27 -14.62 -1.68
N ASP A 31 -2.59 -14.02 -0.53
CA ASP A 31 -3.90 -14.09 0.11
C ASP A 31 -4.21 -12.83 0.96
N MET A 32 -5.44 -12.74 1.46
CA MET A 32 -5.92 -11.57 2.22
C MET A 32 -5.15 -11.33 3.52
N GLU A 33 -4.62 -12.37 4.15
CA GLU A 33 -3.84 -12.24 5.38
C GLU A 33 -2.51 -11.56 5.09
N TYR A 34 -1.82 -11.97 4.01
CA TYR A 34 -0.59 -11.32 3.58
C TYR A 34 -0.82 -9.87 3.13
N VAL A 35 -1.93 -9.56 2.45
CA VAL A 35 -2.28 -8.16 2.10
C VAL A 35 -2.41 -7.31 3.37
N ARG A 36 -3.12 -7.81 4.39
CA ARG A 36 -3.30 -7.09 5.67
C ARG A 36 -1.97 -6.85 6.37
N LYS A 37 -1.14 -7.89 6.45
CA LYS A 37 0.19 -7.79 7.08
C LYS A 37 1.10 -6.82 6.35
N ALA A 38 1.17 -6.89 5.02
CA ALA A 38 1.97 -5.96 4.22
C ALA A 38 1.48 -4.51 4.35
N LEU A 39 0.16 -4.30 4.42
CA LEU A 39 -0.42 -2.98 4.66
C LEU A 39 -0.09 -2.44 6.07
N GLU A 40 -0.15 -3.30 7.09
CA GLU A 40 0.24 -2.95 8.45
C GLU A 40 1.73 -2.57 8.52
N GLU A 41 2.62 -3.38 7.94
CA GLU A 41 4.06 -3.10 7.86
C GLU A 41 4.34 -1.78 7.15
N PHE A 42 3.66 -1.52 6.03
CA PHE A 42 3.74 -0.26 5.31
C PHE A 42 3.31 0.93 6.19
N CYS A 43 2.18 0.81 6.89
CA CYS A 43 1.67 1.84 7.78
C CYS A 43 2.60 2.12 8.97
N ASN A 44 3.17 1.07 9.56
CA ASN A 44 4.12 1.18 10.67
C ASN A 44 5.42 1.88 10.23
N LYS A 45 5.96 1.48 9.08
CA LYS A 45 7.21 2.02 8.54
C LYS A 45 7.07 3.48 8.11
N TRP A 46 5.99 3.83 7.41
CA TRP A 46 5.83 5.15 6.80
C TRP A 46 4.93 6.11 7.58
N GLY A 47 4.23 5.64 8.61
CA GLY A 47 3.20 6.41 9.30
C GLY A 47 3.70 7.67 9.98
N GLN A 48 4.93 7.67 10.48
CA GLN A 48 5.52 8.88 11.07
C GLN A 48 5.96 9.90 10.01
N ILE A 49 6.42 9.43 8.85
CA ILE A 49 6.96 10.29 7.78
C ILE A 49 5.82 10.82 6.89
N TYR A 50 4.81 9.99 6.64
CA TYR A 50 3.72 10.23 5.71
C TYR A 50 2.34 9.85 6.29
N PRO A 51 1.92 10.43 7.43
CA PRO A 51 0.71 10.01 8.14
C PRO A 51 -0.56 10.08 7.28
N LYS A 52 -0.68 11.10 6.41
CA LYS A 52 -1.82 11.24 5.49
C LYS A 52 -1.84 10.17 4.40
N ILE A 53 -0.67 9.71 3.97
CA ILE A 53 -0.57 8.64 2.97
C ILE A 53 -1.00 7.34 3.63
N THR A 54 -0.37 6.94 4.74
CA THR A 54 -0.70 5.69 5.42
C THR A 54 -2.15 5.63 5.88
N GLN A 55 -2.72 6.74 6.37
CA GLN A 55 -4.15 6.83 6.70
C GLN A 55 -5.05 6.60 5.47
N SER A 56 -4.72 7.18 4.32
CA SER A 56 -5.49 6.97 3.08
C SER A 56 -5.39 5.53 2.56
N TRP A 57 -4.29 4.84 2.80
CA TRP A 57 -4.15 3.41 2.48
C TRP A 57 -4.92 2.53 3.47
N TRP A 58 -4.87 2.86 4.76
CA TRP A 58 -5.61 2.14 5.81
C TRP A 58 -7.13 2.25 5.66
N ASN A 59 -7.64 3.45 5.34
CA ASN A 59 -9.07 3.68 5.18
C ASN A 59 -9.66 2.92 3.97
N GLU A 60 -8.84 2.68 2.94
CA GLU A 60 -9.24 1.97 1.72
C GLU A 60 -8.87 0.47 1.76
N GLN A 61 -8.47 -0.07 2.92
CA GLN A 61 -8.04 -1.46 3.06
C GLN A 61 -9.07 -2.49 2.54
N ASN A 62 -10.36 -2.22 2.75
CA ASN A 62 -11.44 -3.12 2.30
C ASN A 62 -11.53 -3.14 0.76
N GLU A 63 -11.35 -2.01 0.11
CA GLU A 63 -11.33 -1.91 -1.36
C GLU A 63 -10.10 -2.61 -1.93
N LEU A 64 -8.93 -2.43 -1.30
CA LEU A 64 -7.68 -3.09 -1.68
C LEU A 64 -7.82 -4.62 -1.58
N LEU A 65 -8.32 -5.15 -0.47
CA LEU A 65 -8.54 -6.58 -0.28
C LEU A 65 -9.52 -7.16 -1.30
N THR A 66 -10.58 -6.41 -1.60
CA THR A 66 -11.59 -6.84 -2.58
C THR A 66 -11.01 -6.89 -3.99
N LEU A 67 -10.26 -5.87 -4.41
CA LEU A 67 -9.67 -5.79 -5.75
C LEU A 67 -8.56 -6.82 -6.00
N THR A 68 -7.75 -7.15 -4.99
CA THR A 68 -6.65 -8.12 -5.13
C THR A 68 -7.17 -9.54 -5.36
N PHE A 69 -8.33 -9.90 -4.80
CA PHE A 69 -8.87 -11.26 -4.87
C PHE A 69 -10.13 -11.42 -5.75
N GLN A 70 -10.83 -10.36 -6.15
CA GLN A 70 -11.93 -10.46 -7.13
C GLN A 70 -11.46 -10.75 -8.57
N ARG A 71 -10.16 -10.64 -8.88
CA ARG A 71 -9.62 -10.96 -10.21
C ARG A 71 -9.23 -12.43 -10.40
N ALA A 72 -9.43 -13.28 -9.38
CA ALA A 72 -9.14 -14.71 -9.42
C ALA A 72 -10.39 -15.59 -9.57
N LEU A 73 -11.56 -15.00 -9.84
CA LEU A 73 -12.82 -15.69 -10.16
C LEU A 73 -13.32 -15.32 -11.56
#